data_AF-A0A0J6VJJ2-F1
#
_entry.id   AF-A0A0J6VJJ2-F1
#
_cell.length_a   1.000
_cell.length_b   1.000
_cell.length_c   1.000
_cell.angle_alpha   90.00
_cell.angle_beta   90.00
_cell.angle_gamma   90.00
#
_symmetry.space_group_name_H-M   'P 1'
#
loop_
_entity.id
_entity.type
_entity.pdbx_description
1 polymer ?
#
loop_
_entity_poly.entity_id
_entity_poly.type
_entity_poly.pdbx_seq_one_letter_code
_entity_poly.pdbx_strand_id
1 'polypeptide(L)' 'MRLTPEAEVPDGFKRRVRVEKPHASVYAHPKVFKAIREIAAAQGCKPHDIYLEGLRLALRAHGRDFDALNRGE' A
#
# COMPACT_ATOMS: atom_id res chain seq x y z
N MET A 1 -3.58 -35.68 14.25
CA MET A 1 -3.69 -34.26 14.58
C MET A 1 -3.07 -34.05 15.95
N ARG A 2 -1.87 -33.43 16.05
CA ARG A 2 -1.25 -33.10 17.34
C ARG A 2 -1.11 -31.58 17.39
N LEU A 3 -1.89 -30.95 18.26
CA LEU A 3 -1.76 -29.55 18.62
C LEU A 3 -0.56 -29.45 19.57
N THR A 4 0.52 -28.82 19.12
CA THR A 4 1.60 -28.37 20.00
C THR A 4 1.12 -27.13 20.78
N PRO A 5 1.49 -26.99 22.06
CA PRO A 5 0.98 -25.93 22.92
C PRO A 5 1.44 -24.56 22.39
N GLU A 6 0.49 -23.63 22.29
CA GLU A 6 0.78 -22.22 22.05
C GLU A 6 1.70 -21.73 23.16
N ALA A 7 2.91 -21.31 22.80
CA ALA A 7 3.79 -20.61 23.71
C ALA A 7 3.08 -19.30 24.13
N GLU A 8 2.75 -19.18 25.41
CA GLU A 8 2.21 -17.97 26.02
C GLU A 8 3.18 -16.81 25.76
N VAL A 9 2.75 -15.88 24.92
CA VAL A 9 3.49 -14.65 24.64
C VAL A 9 3.27 -13.73 25.86
N PRO A 10 4.33 -13.16 26.48
CA PRO A 10 4.20 -12.31 27.65
C PRO A 10 3.16 -11.21 27.46
N ASP A 11 2.29 -11.07 28.46
CA ASP A 11 1.15 -10.15 28.49
C ASP A 11 1.65 -8.71 28.28
N GLY A 12 1.50 -8.20 27.05
CA GLY A 12 2.06 -6.91 26.63
C GLY A 12 2.53 -6.87 25.17
N PHE A 13 2.90 -8.01 24.58
CA PHE A 13 3.23 -8.08 23.16
C PHE A 13 2.01 -8.51 22.33
N LYS A 14 1.21 -7.52 21.91
CA LYS A 14 0.16 -7.76 20.89
C LYS A 14 0.83 -8.24 19.60
N ARG A 15 0.73 -9.54 19.30
CA ARG A 15 1.20 -10.12 18.05
C ARG A 15 0.41 -9.50 16.90
N ARG A 16 1.03 -8.58 16.16
CA ARG A 16 0.40 -7.95 14.99
C ARG A 16 0.19 -9.03 13.93
N VAL A 17 -1.07 -9.45 13.74
CA VAL A 17 -1.44 -10.35 12.64
C VAL A 17 -1.12 -9.61 11.34
N ARG A 18 -0.12 -10.08 10.61
CA ARG A 18 0.25 -9.52 9.31
C ARG A 18 -0.75 -10.07 8.30
N VAL A 19 -1.76 -9.27 7.97
CA VAL A 19 -2.61 -9.52 6.82
C VAL A 19 -1.78 -9.23 5.57
N GLU A 20 -1.67 -10.21 4.69
CA GLU A 20 -1.04 -10.03 3.39
C GLU A 20 -1.91 -9.05 2.59
N LYS A 21 -1.33 -7.90 2.25
CA LYS A 21 -1.99 -6.91 1.38
C LYS A 21 -1.62 -7.23 -0.06
N PRO A 22 -2.58 -7.17 -1.01
CA PRO A 22 -2.26 -7.27 -2.42
C PRO A 22 -1.15 -6.29 -2.80
N HIS A 23 -0.09 -6.79 -3.44
CA HIS A 23 1.07 -6.00 -3.83
C HIS A 23 1.29 -6.14 -5.34
N ALA A 24 1.44 -5.01 -6.03
CA ALA A 24 1.95 -4.94 -7.39
C ALA A 24 3.29 -4.18 -7.44
N SER A 25 4.20 -4.65 -8.30
CA SER A 25 5.47 -3.96 -8.59
C SER A 25 5.32 -3.04 -9.79
N VAL A 26 5.89 -1.84 -9.71
CA VAL A 26 5.95 -0.88 -10.83
C VAL A 26 7.39 -0.78 -11.31
N TYR A 27 7.60 -0.95 -12.62
CA TYR A 27 8.92 -0.84 -13.24
C TYR A 27 8.99 0.45 -14.07
N ALA A 28 10.00 1.26 -13.79
CA ALA A 28 10.28 2.50 -14.50
C ALA A 28 11.77 2.84 -14.41
N HIS A 29 12.22 3.81 -15.20
CA HIS A 29 13.60 4.30 -15.09
C HIS A 29 13.84 4.93 -13.70
N PRO A 30 15.02 4.75 -13.07
CA PRO A 30 15.39 5.38 -11.80
C PRO A 30 15.12 6.89 -11.68
N LYS A 31 15.17 7.65 -12.78
CA LYS A 31 14.88 9.10 -12.80
C LYS A 31 13.41 9.38 -12.52
N VAL A 32 12.50 8.51 -12.93
CA VAL A 32 11.06 8.60 -12.62
C VAL A 32 10.85 8.47 -11.12
N PHE A 33 11.45 7.45 -10.49
CA PHE A 33 11.36 7.27 -9.04
C PHE A 33 12.01 8.41 -8.25
N LYS A 34 13.08 9.02 -8.78
CA LYS A 34 13.66 10.23 -8.20
C LYS A 34 12.66 11.39 -8.24
N ALA A 35 12.06 11.69 -9.39
CA ALA A 35 11.08 12.77 -9.53
C ALA A 35 9.87 12.57 -8.59
N ILE A 36 9.34 11.35 -8.49
CA ILE A 36 8.22 11.04 -7.58
C ILE A 36 8.58 11.30 -6.13
N ARG A 37 9.80 10.95 -5.70
CA ARG A 37 10.28 11.22 -4.34
C ARG A 37 10.43 12.72 -4.07
N GLU A 38 10.91 13.49 -5.04
CA GLU A 38 11.03 14.94 -4.94
C GLU A 38 9.66 15.61 -4.82
N ILE A 39 8.68 15.18 -5.62
CA ILE A 39 7.29 15.64 -5.52
C ILE A 39 6.70 15.33 -4.15
N ALA A 40 6.84 14.08 -3.68
CA ALA A 40 6.31 13.67 -2.38
C ALA A 40 6.95 14.45 -1.23
N ALA A 41 8.26 14.70 -1.29
CA ALA A 41 8.97 15.51 -0.31
C ALA A 41 8.48 16.97 -0.30
N ALA A 42 8.27 17.57 -1.47
CA ALA A 42 7.74 18.93 -1.59
C ALA A 42 6.31 19.06 -1.04
N GLN A 43 5.50 18.01 -1.15
CA GLN A 43 4.12 17.97 -0.64
C GLN A 43 4.00 17.49 0.81
N GLY A 44 5.08 17.04 1.43
CA GLY A 44 5.04 16.46 2.78
C GLY A 44 4.28 15.14 2.88
N CYS A 45 4.23 14.35 1.80
CA CYS A 45 3.53 13.06 1.73
C CYS A 45 4.48 11.90 1.39
N LYS A 46 3.97 10.67 1.34
CA LYS A 46 4.78 9.50 0.95
C LYS A 46 4.71 9.33 -0.58
N PRO A 47 5.77 8.81 -1.23
CA PRO A 47 5.71 8.44 -2.65
C PRO A 47 4.52 7.54 -3.02
N HIS A 48 4.08 6.71 -2.06
CA HIS A 48 2.88 5.91 -2.17
C HIS A 48 1.62 6.73 -2.49
N ASP A 49 1.46 7.89 -1.87
CA ASP A 49 0.27 8.73 -2.04
C ASP A 49 0.21 9.30 -3.46
N ILE A 50 1.38 9.62 -4.05
CA ILE A 50 1.51 10.03 -5.45
C ILE A 50 1.14 8.89 -6.40
N TYR A 51 1.52 7.64 -6.09
CA TYR A 51 1.08 6.49 -6.89
C TYR A 51 -0.45 6.33 -6.85
N LEU A 52 -1.06 6.47 -5.68
CA LEU A 52 -2.52 6.39 -5.54
C LEU A 52 -3.24 7.49 -6.33
N GLU A 53 -2.70 8.72 -6.32
CA GLU A 53 -3.22 9.81 -7.14
C GLU A 53 -3.14 9.48 -8.64
N GLY A 54 -2.01 8.95 -9.11
CA GLY A 54 -1.87 8.48 -10.49
C GLY A 54 -2.89 7.39 -10.87
N LEU A 55 -3.14 6.43 -9.97
CA LEU A 55 -4.16 5.39 -10.17
C LEU A 55 -5.57 5.97 -10.22
N ARG A 56 -5.90 6.93 -9.35
CA ARG A 56 -7.18 7.66 -9.39
C ARG A 56 -7.39 8.35 -10.73
N LEU A 57 -6.38 9.07 -11.21
CA LEU A 57 -6.44 9.78 -12.49
C LEU A 57 -6.63 8.81 -13.67
N ALA A 58 -5.87 7.72 -13.69
CA ALA A 58 -5.98 6.70 -14.73
C ALA A 58 -7.37 6.05 -14.75
N LEU A 59 -7.90 5.62 -13.59
CA LEU A 59 -9.21 4.98 -13.51
C LEU A 59 -10.35 5.93 -13.85
N ARG A 60 -10.26 7.19 -13.39
CA ARG A 60 -11.25 8.23 -13.73
C ARG A 60 -11.33 8.46 -15.23
N ALA A 61 -10.21 8.43 -15.95
CA ALA A 61 -10.19 8.55 -17.41
C ALA A 61 -10.94 7.41 -18.12
N HIS A 62 -11.20 6.30 -17.44
CA HIS A 62 -11.96 5.16 -17.92
C HIS A 62 -13.33 5.01 -17.22
N GLY A 63 -13.84 6.06 -16.58
CA GLY A 63 -15.14 6.07 -15.92
C GLY A 63 -15.22 5.19 -14.68
N ARG A 64 -14.08 4.89 -14.04
CA ARG A 64 -14.01 4.08 -12.82
C ARG A 64 -13.62 4.94 -11.61
N ASP A 65 -14.24 4.67 -10.46
CA ASP A 65 -13.87 5.28 -9.19
C ASP A 65 -12.91 4.38 -8.42
N PHE A 66 -11.66 4.84 -8.27
CA PHE A 66 -10.65 4.13 -7.50
C PHE A 66 -11.03 3.96 -6.02
N ASP A 67 -11.63 4.96 -5.38
CA ASP A 67 -11.88 4.90 -3.94
C ASP A 67 -13.00 3.92 -3.62
N ALA A 68 -14.01 3.79 -4.50
CA ALA A 68 -15.02 2.73 -4.43
C ALA A 68 -14.41 1.33 -4.57
N LEU A 69 -13.62 1.12 -5.63
CA LEU A 69 -12.95 -0.16 -5.89
C LEU A 69 -12.00 -0.57 -4.75
N ASN A 70 -11.30 0.40 -4.15
CA ASN A 70 -10.37 0.14 -3.05
C ASN A 70 -11.07 -0.18 -1.72
N ARG A 71 -12.37 0.13 -1.59
CA ARG A 71 -13.23 -0.37 -0.50
C ARG A 71 -13.86 -1.73 -0.80
N GLY A 72 -13.75 -2.21 -2.04
CA GLY A 72 -14.30 -3.48 -2.49
C GLY A 72 -15.74 -3.40 -3.03
N GLU A 73 -16.17 -2.22 -3.46
CA GLU A 73 -17.49 -1.98 -4.10
C GLU A 73 -17.51 -2.40 -5.59
#